data_AF-A0A7V3G091-F1
#
_entry.id   AF-A0A7V3G091-F1
#
_cell.length_a   1.000
_cell.length_b   1.000
_cell.length_c   1.000
_cell.angle_alpha   90.00
_cell.angle_beta   90.00
_cell.angle_gamma   90.00
#
_symmetry.space_group_name_H-M   'P 1'
#
loop_
_entity.id
_entity.type
_entity.pdbx_description
1 polymer ?
#
loop_
_entity_poly.entity_id
_entity_poly.type
_entity_poly.pdbx_seq_one_letter_code
_entity_poly.pdbx_strand_id
1 'polypeptide(L)'
;MTPSRIPALLALLLLPGLALGDDKQKQADEAVLRAASLGTDGPALVEFFVKRTPNEADTQTIRKLITDLGAQRFRVREAATRELISLGPTAVSFLKEAENSTDPEVKDRAKRCLQAIEQSLSPELINAAIRLLALNKPRGGLEALLAYIPHAKNEYIVEEARQALGSLGFAGGKAEAALLAAARSANPLILSVVGDSLTGEAAMMSRRWSRPWLRIKARWSGCRWPWLCLSASKKRRWTCSSPC
;
A
#
# COMPACT_ATOMS: atom_id res chain seq x y z
N MET A 1 -39.67 57.48 33.71
CA MET A 1 -38.30 56.96 33.49
C MET A 1 -38.32 55.45 33.66
N THR A 2 -38.36 54.69 32.57
CA THR A 2 -37.95 53.28 32.49
C THR A 2 -37.47 53.01 31.05
N PRO A 3 -36.26 52.46 30.85
CA PRO A 3 -35.59 52.41 29.56
C PRO A 3 -35.86 51.13 28.75
N SER A 4 -35.64 51.26 27.44
CA SER A 4 -35.66 50.26 26.35
C SER A 4 -34.86 48.98 26.63
N ARG A 5 -35.26 47.84 26.05
CA ARG A 5 -34.34 46.73 25.73
C ARG A 5 -34.67 46.08 24.37
N ILE A 6 -33.62 46.01 23.56
CA ILE A 6 -33.50 45.62 22.15
C ILE A 6 -33.65 44.09 21.99
N PRO A 7 -34.29 43.56 20.93
CA PRO A 7 -34.31 42.13 20.68
C PRO A 7 -32.93 41.65 20.18
N ALA A 8 -32.28 40.79 20.96
CA ALA A 8 -31.02 40.16 20.61
C ALA A 8 -31.24 39.08 19.55
N LEU A 9 -30.81 39.38 18.33
CA LEU A 9 -30.60 38.42 17.24
C LEU A 9 -29.34 37.61 17.60
N LEU A 10 -29.50 36.41 18.17
CA LEU A 10 -28.38 35.51 18.41
C LEU A 10 -28.10 34.71 17.14
N ALA A 11 -27.06 35.14 16.42
CA ALA A 11 -26.53 34.50 15.23
C ALA A 11 -26.12 33.04 15.51
N LEU A 12 -26.71 32.12 14.74
CA LEU A 12 -26.28 30.74 14.62
C LEU A 12 -24.93 30.72 13.88
N LEU A 13 -23.83 30.69 14.64
CA LEU A 13 -22.49 30.41 14.13
C LEU A 13 -22.44 28.96 13.62
N LEU A 14 -22.73 28.78 12.33
CA LEU A 14 -22.21 27.63 11.59
C LEU A 14 -20.68 27.73 11.65
N LEU A 15 -20.04 26.73 12.24
CA LEU A 15 -18.61 26.45 12.06
C LEU A 15 -18.45 25.47 10.89
N PRO A 16 -18.22 25.91 9.64
CA PRO A 16 -17.68 25.04 8.62
C PRO A 16 -16.16 24.97 8.82
N GLY A 17 -15.67 23.99 9.56
CA GLY A 17 -14.26 23.98 9.93
C GLY A 17 -13.69 22.59 10.16
N LEU A 18 -13.52 21.82 9.08
CA LEU A 18 -12.56 20.70 8.95
C LEU A 18 -12.54 20.22 7.47
N ALA A 19 -11.97 21.04 6.58
CA ALA A 19 -11.66 20.60 5.21
C ALA A 19 -10.37 21.22 4.64
N LEU A 20 -9.78 22.23 5.31
CA LEU A 20 -8.60 22.93 4.81
C LEU A 20 -7.28 22.16 4.99
N GLY A 21 -7.25 21.10 5.81
CA GLY A 21 -6.05 20.32 6.10
C GLY A 21 -5.68 19.37 4.95
N ASP A 22 -6.66 18.61 4.47
CA ASP A 22 -6.46 17.56 3.47
C ASP A 22 -6.05 18.13 2.11
N ASP A 23 -6.63 19.26 1.69
CA ASP A 23 -6.29 19.90 0.42
C ASP A 23 -4.85 20.46 0.40
N LYS A 24 -4.39 21.03 1.53
CA LYS A 24 -3.00 21.52 1.64
C LYS A 24 -2.00 20.37 1.65
N GLN A 25 -2.31 19.30 2.37
CA GLN A 25 -1.46 18.12 2.42
C GLN A 25 -1.38 17.44 1.05
N LYS A 26 -2.51 17.31 0.35
CA LYS A 26 -2.57 16.79 -1.02
C LYS A 26 -1.68 17.61 -1.97
N GLN A 27 -1.79 18.94 -1.94
CA GLN A 27 -0.97 19.82 -2.78
C GLN A 27 0.52 19.69 -2.48
N ALA A 28 0.90 19.57 -1.20
CA ALA A 28 2.27 19.33 -0.80
C ALA A 28 2.80 17.99 -1.32
N ASP A 29 2.01 16.92 -1.18
CA ASP A 29 2.39 15.59 -1.66
C ASP A 29 2.50 15.55 -3.19
N GLU A 30 1.58 16.19 -3.92
CA GLU A 30 1.68 16.34 -5.36
C GLU A 30 2.91 17.13 -5.79
N ALA A 31 3.29 18.18 -5.05
CA ALA A 31 4.48 18.97 -5.34
C ALA A 31 5.76 18.13 -5.18
N VAL A 32 5.83 17.26 -4.16
CA VAL A 32 6.95 16.32 -3.96
C VAL A 32 7.08 15.37 -5.16
N LEU A 33 5.97 14.78 -5.62
CA LEU A 33 6.00 13.87 -6.77
C LEU A 33 6.36 14.58 -8.07
N ARG A 34 5.83 15.79 -8.29
CA ARG A 34 6.16 16.62 -9.48
C ARG A 34 7.62 17.04 -9.50
N ALA A 35 8.21 17.35 -8.35
CA ALA A 35 9.65 17.65 -8.24
C ALA A 35 10.51 16.47 -8.70
N ALA A 36 10.02 15.24 -8.50
CA ALA A 36 10.64 14.01 -9.00
C ALA A 36 10.20 13.62 -10.42
N SER A 37 9.45 14.48 -11.13
CA SER A 37 8.89 14.21 -12.47
C SER A 37 7.99 12.97 -12.53
N LEU A 38 7.30 12.66 -11.43
CA LEU A 38 6.36 11.55 -11.35
C LEU A 38 4.92 12.03 -11.59
N GLY A 39 4.11 11.16 -12.20
CA GLY A 39 2.68 11.41 -12.37
C GLY A 39 1.94 11.33 -11.04
N THR A 40 0.98 12.22 -10.85
CA THR A 40 0.11 12.28 -9.64
C THR A 40 -1.25 11.62 -9.86
N ASP A 41 -1.50 11.08 -11.06
CA ASP A 41 -2.75 10.42 -11.43
C ASP A 41 -2.87 9.03 -10.79
N GLY A 42 -4.11 8.58 -10.58
CA GLY A 42 -4.39 7.26 -10.01
C GLY A 42 -3.59 6.10 -10.64
N PRO A 43 -3.63 5.91 -11.98
CA PRO A 43 -2.85 4.86 -12.64
C PRO A 43 -1.33 5.03 -12.49
N ALA A 44 -0.82 6.26 -12.52
CA ALA A 44 0.60 6.54 -12.38
C ALA A 44 1.13 6.17 -10.98
N LEU A 45 0.31 6.41 -9.94
CA LEU A 45 0.63 5.99 -8.57
C LEU A 45 0.67 4.47 -8.42
N VAL A 46 -0.24 3.74 -9.08
CA VAL A 46 -0.20 2.27 -9.10
C VAL A 46 1.07 1.78 -9.79
N GLU A 47 1.38 2.33 -10.97
CA GLU A 47 2.59 1.98 -11.73
C GLU A 47 3.88 2.26 -10.93
N PHE A 48 3.90 3.33 -10.14
CA PHE A 48 5.02 3.68 -9.26
C PHE A 48 5.37 2.56 -8.27
N PHE A 49 4.38 1.94 -7.62
CA PHE A 49 4.58 0.83 -6.68
C PHE A 49 4.84 -0.50 -7.39
N VAL A 50 4.17 -0.75 -8.52
CA VAL A 50 4.39 -1.96 -9.33
C VAL A 50 5.84 -2.05 -9.79
N LYS A 51 6.40 -0.96 -10.34
CA LYS A 51 7.80 -0.95 -10.81
C LYS A 51 8.84 -1.15 -9.70
N ARG A 52 8.48 -0.80 -8.46
CA ARG A 52 9.36 -0.93 -7.28
C ARG A 52 9.21 -2.26 -6.55
N THR A 53 8.31 -3.12 -7.01
CA THR A 53 8.10 -4.46 -6.47
C THR A 53 8.88 -5.47 -7.31
N PRO A 54 9.84 -6.22 -6.75
CA PRO A 54 10.58 -7.24 -7.49
C PRO A 54 9.69 -8.30 -8.14
N ASN A 55 9.89 -8.53 -9.43
CA ASN A 55 9.34 -9.67 -10.18
C ASN A 55 10.50 -10.50 -10.77
N GLU A 56 10.44 -11.82 -10.69
CA GLU A 56 11.49 -12.72 -11.20
C GLU A 56 11.72 -12.54 -12.72
N ALA A 57 10.67 -12.19 -13.47
CA ALA A 57 10.74 -11.90 -14.89
C ALA A 57 11.68 -10.72 -15.23
N ASP A 58 11.96 -9.84 -14.27
CA ASP A 58 12.74 -8.61 -14.53
C ASP A 58 14.25 -8.86 -14.54
N THR A 59 14.72 -9.97 -13.97
CA THR A 59 16.18 -10.22 -13.81
C THR A 59 16.93 -10.26 -15.14
N GLN A 60 16.39 -10.96 -16.14
CA GLN A 60 17.01 -11.05 -17.47
C GLN A 60 16.95 -9.70 -18.19
N THR A 61 15.83 -8.99 -18.06
CA THR A 61 15.63 -7.65 -18.60
C THR A 61 16.65 -6.67 -18.03
N ILE A 62 16.85 -6.66 -16.71
CA ILE A 62 17.83 -5.80 -16.03
C ILE A 62 19.25 -6.06 -16.54
N ARG A 63 19.66 -7.32 -16.68
CA ARG A 63 20.99 -7.66 -17.21
C ARG A 63 21.19 -7.15 -18.64
N LYS A 64 20.16 -7.25 -19.48
CA LYS A 64 20.17 -6.70 -20.83
C LYS A 64 20.29 -5.17 -20.80
N LEU A 65 19.49 -4.50 -19.98
CA LEU A 65 19.55 -3.04 -19.82
C LEU A 65 20.94 -2.56 -19.35
N ILE A 66 21.59 -3.31 -18.47
CA ILE A 66 22.98 -3.01 -18.04
C ILE A 66 23.96 -3.13 -19.21
N THR A 67 23.79 -4.11 -20.09
CA THR A 67 24.61 -4.23 -21.31
C THR A 67 24.33 -3.05 -22.25
N ASP A 68 23.07 -2.64 -22.36
CA ASP A 68 22.64 -1.51 -23.18
C ASP A 68 23.14 -0.15 -22.65
N LEU A 69 23.60 -0.06 -21.39
CA LEU A 69 24.33 1.11 -20.87
C LEU A 69 25.65 1.35 -21.60
N GLY A 70 26.25 0.33 -22.22
CA GLY A 70 27.47 0.43 -23.02
C GLY A 70 27.22 0.51 -24.53
N ALA A 71 25.95 0.58 -24.96
CA ALA A 71 25.61 0.55 -26.38
C ALA A 71 26.20 1.75 -27.15
N GLN A 72 26.68 1.56 -28.38
CA GLN A 72 27.27 2.66 -29.17
C GLN A 72 26.29 3.81 -29.44
N ARG A 73 25.00 3.50 -29.64
CA ARG A 73 23.96 4.49 -29.92
C ARG A 73 23.50 5.18 -28.63
N PHE A 74 23.66 6.50 -28.57
CA PHE A 74 23.24 7.33 -27.43
C PHE A 74 21.78 7.08 -27.01
N ARG A 75 20.85 6.99 -27.96
CA ARG A 75 19.43 6.75 -27.67
C ARG A 75 19.18 5.45 -26.90
N VAL A 76 19.97 4.41 -27.17
CA VAL A 76 19.84 3.11 -26.48
C VAL A 76 20.34 3.24 -25.04
N ARG A 77 21.50 3.88 -24.83
CA ARG A 77 22.04 4.13 -23.48
C ARG A 77 21.09 4.95 -22.62
N GLU A 78 20.50 6.01 -23.18
CA GLU A 78 19.55 6.88 -22.46
C GLU A 78 18.22 6.19 -22.17
N ALA A 79 17.74 5.30 -23.05
CA ALA A 79 16.56 4.48 -22.77
C ALA A 79 16.84 3.52 -21.62
N ALA A 80 17.95 2.79 -21.68
CA ALA A 80 18.36 1.84 -20.65
C ALA A 80 18.57 2.51 -19.28
N THR A 81 19.20 3.69 -19.27
CA THR A 81 19.40 4.49 -18.05
C THR A 81 18.06 4.83 -17.38
N ARG A 82 17.09 5.35 -18.16
CA ARG A 82 15.76 5.71 -17.64
C ARG A 82 14.99 4.50 -17.14
N GLU A 83 15.07 3.39 -17.86
CA GLU A 83 14.37 2.16 -17.50
C GLU A 83 14.93 1.56 -16.20
N LEU A 84 16.26 1.48 -16.06
CA LEU A 84 16.93 1.03 -14.83
C LEU A 84 16.58 1.90 -13.62
N ILE A 85 16.52 3.23 -13.79
CA ILE A 85 16.08 4.13 -12.71
C ILE A 85 14.61 3.87 -12.36
N SER A 86 13.76 3.62 -13.35
CA SER A 86 12.33 3.38 -13.11
C SER A 86 12.05 2.08 -12.35
N LEU A 87 12.91 1.07 -12.52
CA LEU A 87 12.88 -0.20 -11.78
C LEU A 87 13.25 -0.03 -10.30
N GLY A 88 14.05 1.00 -9.98
CA GLY A 88 14.31 1.38 -8.59
C GLY A 88 15.04 0.29 -7.80
N PRO A 89 14.51 -0.17 -6.63
CA PRO A 89 15.20 -1.10 -5.74
C PRO A 89 15.61 -2.43 -6.39
N THR A 90 14.84 -2.89 -7.38
CA THR A 90 15.05 -4.18 -8.05
C THR A 90 16.34 -4.20 -8.87
N ALA A 91 16.73 -3.05 -9.43
CA ALA A 91 17.95 -2.90 -10.23
C ALA A 91 19.22 -2.69 -9.36
N VAL A 92 19.09 -2.33 -8.08
CA VAL A 92 20.21 -1.87 -7.24
C VAL A 92 21.33 -2.92 -7.13
N SER A 93 21.01 -4.20 -6.90
CA SER A 93 22.03 -5.25 -6.79
C SER A 93 22.81 -5.43 -8.09
N PHE A 94 22.12 -5.39 -9.23
CA PHE A 94 22.75 -5.54 -10.55
C PHE A 94 23.56 -4.31 -10.94
N LEU A 95 23.09 -3.11 -10.61
CA LEU A 95 23.82 -1.88 -10.84
C LEU A 95 25.10 -1.82 -10.00
N LYS A 96 25.08 -2.29 -8.74
CA LYS A 96 26.28 -2.41 -7.90
C LYS A 96 27.30 -3.38 -8.50
N GLU A 97 26.85 -4.47 -9.12
CA GLU A 97 27.72 -5.37 -9.88
C GLU A 97 28.34 -4.62 -11.08
N ALA A 98 27.52 -3.86 -11.82
CA ALA A 98 27.95 -3.08 -12.99
C ALA A 98 28.95 -1.94 -12.68
N GLU A 99 29.00 -1.42 -11.45
CA GLU A 99 30.04 -0.46 -11.03
C GLU A 99 31.48 -1.02 -11.11
N ASN A 100 31.61 -2.35 -11.15
CA ASN A 100 32.88 -3.05 -11.31
C ASN A 100 33.17 -3.48 -12.75
N SER A 101 32.36 -3.02 -13.72
CA SER A 101 32.56 -3.31 -15.14
C SER A 101 33.94 -2.82 -15.63
N THR A 102 34.50 -3.57 -16.59
CA THR A 102 35.72 -3.16 -17.32
C THR A 102 35.46 -2.04 -18.32
N ASP A 103 34.19 -1.81 -18.71
CA ASP A 103 33.77 -0.70 -19.55
C ASP A 103 33.54 0.57 -18.69
N PRO A 104 34.35 1.64 -18.88
CA PRO A 104 34.20 2.88 -18.13
C PRO A 104 32.84 3.57 -18.29
N GLU A 105 32.20 3.51 -19.47
CA GLU A 105 30.90 4.14 -19.72
C GLU A 105 29.80 3.41 -18.92
N VAL A 106 29.82 2.07 -18.91
CA VAL A 106 28.89 1.26 -18.11
C VAL A 106 29.07 1.57 -16.62
N LYS A 107 30.31 1.64 -16.15
CA LYS A 107 30.63 1.93 -14.74
C LYS A 107 30.11 3.30 -14.30
N ASP A 108 30.35 4.34 -15.08
CA ASP A 108 29.92 5.70 -14.73
C ASP A 108 28.40 5.86 -14.80
N ARG A 109 27.74 5.22 -15.79
CA ARG A 109 26.28 5.21 -15.87
C ARG A 109 25.62 4.41 -14.77
N ALA A 110 26.19 3.27 -14.38
CA ALA A 110 25.69 2.48 -13.27
C ALA A 110 25.68 3.29 -11.96
N LYS A 111 26.77 4.02 -11.68
CA LYS A 111 26.85 4.94 -10.53
C LYS A 111 25.78 6.03 -10.57
N ARG A 112 25.57 6.66 -11.73
CA ARG A 112 24.53 7.68 -11.91
C ARG A 112 23.13 7.10 -11.70
N CYS A 113 22.87 5.90 -12.20
CA CYS A 113 21.61 5.20 -11.96
C CYS A 113 21.40 4.92 -10.48
N LEU A 114 22.42 4.45 -9.77
CA LEU A 114 22.34 4.20 -8.32
C LEU A 114 22.03 5.47 -7.53
N GLN A 115 22.73 6.58 -7.82
CA GLN A 115 22.45 7.87 -7.19
C GLN A 115 21.02 8.36 -7.46
N ALA A 116 20.55 8.25 -8.71
CA ALA A 116 19.18 8.63 -9.06
C ALA A 116 18.14 7.73 -8.38
N ILE A 117 18.42 6.43 -8.25
CA ILE A 117 17.54 5.49 -7.55
C ILE A 117 17.47 5.84 -6.07
N GLU A 118 18.61 6.09 -5.41
CA GLU A 118 18.64 6.49 -3.99
C GLU A 118 17.82 7.76 -3.74
N GLN A 119 17.93 8.77 -4.61
CA GLN A 119 17.10 9.98 -4.53
C GLN A 119 15.61 9.68 -4.73
N SER A 120 15.27 8.74 -5.62
CA SER A 120 13.88 8.32 -5.86
C SER A 120 13.29 7.43 -4.76
N LEU A 121 14.11 7.01 -3.79
CA LEU A 121 13.73 6.19 -2.65
C LEU A 121 13.67 6.99 -1.34
N SER A 122 13.65 8.32 -1.43
CA SER A 122 13.49 9.15 -0.24
C SER A 122 12.18 8.78 0.49
N PRO A 123 12.22 8.60 1.82
CA PRO A 123 11.02 8.28 2.60
C PRO A 123 9.90 9.31 2.39
N GLU A 124 10.26 10.58 2.24
CA GLU A 124 9.32 11.67 1.98
C GLU A 124 8.52 11.45 0.70
N LEU A 125 9.19 11.06 -0.39
CA LEU A 125 8.57 10.81 -1.68
C LEU A 125 7.66 9.58 -1.64
N ILE A 126 8.14 8.49 -1.04
CA ILE A 126 7.35 7.25 -0.97
C ILE A 126 6.12 7.46 -0.10
N ASN A 127 6.25 8.13 1.05
CA ASN A 127 5.13 8.41 1.93
C ASN A 127 4.11 9.35 1.27
N ALA A 128 4.56 10.38 0.53
CA ALA A 128 3.68 11.22 -0.27
C ALA A 128 2.90 10.41 -1.31
N ALA A 129 3.55 9.48 -2.00
CA ALA A 129 2.89 8.58 -2.96
C ALA A 129 1.86 7.66 -2.29
N ILE A 130 2.16 7.12 -1.10
CA ILE A 130 1.23 6.29 -0.32
C ILE A 130 -0.01 7.10 0.07
N ARG A 131 0.17 8.32 0.58
CA ARG A 131 -0.94 9.21 0.97
C ARG A 131 -1.82 9.59 -0.22
N LEU A 132 -1.22 9.92 -1.36
CA LEU A 132 -1.98 10.21 -2.59
C LEU A 132 -2.72 8.97 -3.11
N LEU A 133 -2.11 7.79 -3.01
CA LEU A 133 -2.77 6.53 -3.37
C LEU A 133 -4.01 6.30 -2.49
N ALA A 134 -3.86 6.49 -1.18
CA ALA A 134 -4.93 6.38 -0.19
C ALA A 134 -6.08 7.36 -0.41
N LEU A 135 -5.75 8.59 -0.81
CA LEU A 135 -6.71 9.64 -1.10
C LEU A 135 -7.48 9.37 -2.41
N ASN A 136 -6.77 9.03 -3.48
CA ASN A 136 -7.34 8.86 -4.82
C ASN A 136 -8.05 7.51 -5.02
N LYS A 137 -7.67 6.49 -4.23
CA LYS A 137 -8.20 5.11 -4.28
C LYS A 137 -8.33 4.55 -5.70
N PRO A 138 -7.27 4.59 -6.52
CA PRO A 138 -7.35 4.03 -7.86
C PRO A 138 -7.56 2.51 -7.82
N ARG A 139 -8.23 1.99 -8.85
CA ARG A 139 -8.35 0.54 -9.03
C ARG A 139 -6.96 -0.10 -9.10
N GLY A 140 -6.74 -1.15 -8.31
CA GLY A 140 -5.44 -1.83 -8.22
C GLY A 140 -4.46 -1.20 -7.21
N GLY A 141 -4.81 -0.07 -6.57
CA GLY A 141 -3.95 0.60 -5.60
C GLY A 141 -3.71 -0.22 -4.33
N LEU A 142 -4.76 -0.87 -3.82
CA LEU A 142 -4.64 -1.73 -2.64
C LEU A 142 -3.70 -2.91 -2.90
N GLU A 143 -3.86 -3.58 -4.03
CA GLU A 143 -3.03 -4.71 -4.44
C GLU A 143 -1.57 -4.29 -4.65
N ALA A 144 -1.34 -3.16 -5.32
CA ALA A 144 0.01 -2.66 -5.55
C ALA A 144 0.73 -2.28 -4.24
N LEU A 145 0.02 -1.64 -3.30
CA LEU A 145 0.59 -1.31 -2.00
C LEU A 145 0.89 -2.57 -1.18
N LEU A 146 -0.03 -3.53 -1.13
CA LEU A 146 0.18 -4.82 -0.44
C LEU A 146 1.35 -5.60 -1.01
N ALA A 147 1.54 -5.57 -2.34
CA ALA A 147 2.69 -6.21 -2.99
C ALA A 147 4.01 -5.49 -2.67
N TYR A 148 3.99 -4.17 -2.50
CA TYR A 148 5.17 -3.36 -2.21
C TYR A 148 5.66 -3.46 -0.76
N ILE A 149 4.75 -3.54 0.24
CA ILE A 149 5.07 -3.53 1.68
C ILE A 149 6.25 -4.44 2.09
N PRO A 150 6.36 -5.71 1.63
CA PRO A 150 7.46 -6.60 2.01
C PRO A 150 8.85 -6.10 1.58
N HIS A 151 8.90 -5.16 0.65
CA HIS A 151 10.11 -4.61 0.07
C HIS A 151 10.45 -3.22 0.60
N ALA A 152 9.58 -2.64 1.45
CA ALA A 152 9.85 -1.37 2.11
C ALA A 152 11.02 -1.54 3.10
N LYS A 153 12.10 -0.78 2.88
CA LYS A 153 13.32 -0.84 3.70
C LYS A 153 13.27 0.04 4.96
N ASN A 154 12.26 0.88 5.08
CA ASN A 154 12.15 1.88 6.14
C ASN A 154 10.85 1.66 6.92
N GLU A 155 10.95 1.55 8.24
CA GLU A 155 9.81 1.33 9.14
C GLU A 155 8.75 2.44 9.08
N TYR A 156 9.18 3.71 8.89
CA TYR A 156 8.25 4.83 8.70
C TYR A 156 7.37 4.66 7.45
N ILE A 157 7.89 4.03 6.39
CA ILE A 157 7.12 3.73 5.18
C ILE A 157 6.08 2.63 5.47
N VAL A 158 6.47 1.63 6.26
CA VAL A 158 5.56 0.55 6.66
C VAL A 158 4.40 1.09 7.50
N GLU A 159 4.68 2.03 8.42
CA GLU A 159 3.64 2.66 9.23
C GLU A 159 2.72 3.57 8.41
N GLU A 160 3.25 4.33 7.45
CA GLU A 160 2.40 5.09 6.51
C GLU A 160 1.52 4.15 5.67
N ALA A 161 2.08 3.04 5.17
CA ALA A 161 1.31 2.02 4.45
C ALA A 161 0.20 1.42 5.33
N ARG A 162 0.47 1.16 6.62
CA ARG A 162 -0.51 0.68 7.60
C ARG A 162 -1.71 1.61 7.69
N GLN A 163 -1.46 2.92 7.80
CA GLN A 163 -2.51 3.93 7.85
C GLN A 163 -3.31 3.97 6.54
N ALA A 164 -2.61 3.94 5.40
CA ALA A 164 -3.23 3.95 4.07
C ALA A 164 -4.16 2.75 3.84
N LEU A 165 -3.82 1.55 4.33
CA LEU A 165 -4.68 0.36 4.22
C LEU A 165 -6.04 0.53 4.88
N GLY A 166 -6.15 1.32 5.96
CA GLY A 166 -7.44 1.61 6.60
C GLY A 166 -8.41 2.35 5.67
N SER A 167 -7.88 3.13 4.72
CA SER A 167 -8.67 3.88 3.74
C SER A 167 -8.89 3.12 2.42
N LEU A 168 -7.88 2.40 1.93
CA LEU A 168 -7.89 1.64 0.68
C LEU A 168 -8.59 0.29 0.83
N GLY A 169 -8.43 -0.34 1.99
CA GLY A 169 -8.88 -1.69 2.26
C GLY A 169 -10.39 -1.84 2.45
N PHE A 170 -11.16 -0.74 2.40
CA PHE A 170 -12.59 -0.75 2.66
C PHE A 170 -13.37 0.07 1.62
N ALA A 171 -14.35 -0.57 1.00
CA ALA A 171 -15.32 0.06 0.10
C ALA A 171 -16.73 -0.10 0.68
N GLY A 172 -17.44 1.02 0.89
CA GLY A 172 -18.81 0.99 1.44
C GLY A 172 -18.93 0.32 2.81
N GLY A 173 -17.88 0.39 3.64
CA GLY A 173 -17.86 -0.28 4.94
C GLY A 173 -17.74 -1.81 4.84
N LYS A 174 -17.18 -2.34 3.75
CA LYS A 174 -16.79 -3.76 3.66
C LYS A 174 -15.31 -3.84 3.30
N ALA A 175 -14.61 -4.75 3.97
CA ALA A 175 -13.22 -5.05 3.63
C ALA A 175 -13.15 -5.59 2.20
N GLU A 176 -12.22 -5.08 1.41
CA GLU A 176 -11.97 -5.55 0.06
C GLU A 176 -11.37 -6.96 0.06
N ALA A 177 -11.60 -7.69 -1.03
CA ALA A 177 -11.15 -9.08 -1.17
C ALA A 177 -9.62 -9.20 -1.04
N ALA A 178 -8.86 -8.26 -1.60
CA ALA A 178 -7.40 -8.23 -1.50
C ALA A 178 -6.91 -8.08 -0.05
N LEU A 179 -7.57 -7.24 0.76
CA LEU A 179 -7.24 -7.08 2.18
C LEU A 179 -7.52 -8.37 2.96
N LEU A 180 -8.66 -9.01 2.71
CA LEU A 180 -9.03 -10.27 3.35
C LEU A 180 -8.09 -11.43 2.95
N ALA A 181 -7.61 -11.44 1.71
CA ALA A 181 -6.61 -12.40 1.25
C ALA A 181 -5.26 -12.16 1.95
N ALA A 182 -4.83 -10.90 2.05
CA ALA A 182 -3.58 -10.52 2.70
C ALA A 182 -3.58 -10.84 4.21
N ALA A 183 -4.74 -10.79 4.88
CA ALA A 183 -4.92 -11.23 6.26
C ALA A 183 -4.66 -12.74 6.49
N ARG A 184 -4.47 -13.51 5.41
CA ARG A 184 -4.10 -14.94 5.44
C ARG A 184 -2.71 -15.19 4.86
N SER A 185 -1.93 -14.13 4.60
CA SER A 185 -0.59 -14.28 4.06
C SER A 185 0.33 -15.01 5.04
N ALA A 186 1.32 -15.73 4.51
CA ALA A 186 2.37 -16.33 5.34
C ALA A 186 3.46 -15.31 5.74
N ASN A 187 3.43 -14.10 5.17
CA ASN A 187 4.41 -13.06 5.44
C ASN A 187 4.04 -12.33 6.75
N PRO A 188 4.88 -12.38 7.80
CA PRO A 188 4.57 -11.80 9.11
C PRO A 188 4.40 -10.28 9.06
N LEU A 189 5.11 -9.57 8.17
CA LEU A 189 4.96 -8.13 8.00
C LEU A 189 3.57 -7.78 7.43
N ILE A 190 3.13 -8.49 6.40
CA ILE A 190 1.80 -8.29 5.82
C ILE A 190 0.71 -8.61 6.85
N LEU A 191 0.84 -9.71 7.59
CA LEU A 191 -0.11 -10.06 8.65
C LEU A 191 -0.21 -8.97 9.72
N SER A 192 0.93 -8.42 10.17
CA SER A 192 0.97 -7.32 11.14
C SER A 192 0.23 -6.09 10.63
N VAL A 193 0.61 -5.62 9.44
CA VAL A 193 0.07 -4.37 8.86
C VAL A 193 -1.43 -4.49 8.57
N VAL A 194 -1.88 -5.63 8.06
CA VAL A 194 -3.30 -5.88 7.76
C VAL A 194 -4.13 -6.09 9.03
N GLY A 195 -3.60 -6.79 10.03
CA GLY A 195 -4.30 -7.07 11.29
C GLY A 195 -4.79 -5.79 11.99
N ASP A 196 -3.96 -4.76 12.02
CA ASP A 196 -4.30 -3.48 12.63
C ASP A 196 -5.37 -2.72 11.83
N SER A 197 -5.28 -2.75 10.49
CA SER A 197 -6.27 -2.11 9.62
C SER A 197 -7.69 -2.69 9.79
N LEU A 198 -7.80 -3.98 10.14
CA LEU A 198 -9.07 -4.68 10.39
C LEU A 198 -9.64 -4.46 11.81
N THR A 199 -8.83 -3.96 12.74
CA THR A 199 -9.23 -3.70 14.13
C THR A 199 -9.44 -2.21 14.42
N GLY A 200 -8.88 -1.30 13.61
CA GLY A 200 -9.03 0.15 13.73
C GLY A 200 -10.44 0.71 13.46
N GLU A 201 -10.60 2.02 13.70
CA GLU A 201 -11.88 2.75 13.61
C GLU A 201 -12.63 2.58 12.28
N ALA A 202 -11.91 2.49 11.16
CA ALA A 202 -12.49 2.25 9.83
C ALA A 202 -13.30 0.93 9.80
N ALA A 203 -12.76 -0.13 10.40
CA ALA A 203 -13.47 -1.39 10.56
C ALA A 203 -14.62 -1.29 11.59
N MET A 204 -14.52 -0.43 12.62
CA MET A 204 -15.61 -0.20 13.57
C MET A 204 -16.79 0.58 12.96
N MET A 205 -16.54 1.59 12.13
CA MET A 205 -17.58 2.29 11.34
C MET A 205 -18.29 1.34 10.36
N SER A 206 -17.54 0.42 9.76
CA SER A 206 -18.04 -0.70 8.95
C SER A 206 -18.97 -1.65 9.73
N ARG A 207 -18.63 -1.93 11.00
CA ARG A 207 -19.44 -2.76 11.92
C ARG A 207 -20.72 -2.07 12.37
N ARG A 208 -20.78 -0.73 12.33
CA ARG A 208 -21.99 0.05 12.67
C ARG A 208 -23.12 -0.15 11.65
N TRP A 209 -22.79 -0.43 10.40
CA TRP A 209 -23.74 -0.79 9.32
C TRP A 209 -23.99 -2.31 9.21
N SER A 210 -23.14 -3.13 9.84
CA SER A 210 -23.17 -4.59 9.80
C SER A 210 -23.75 -5.24 11.06
N ARG A 211 -24.82 -4.66 11.64
CA ARG A 211 -25.58 -5.31 12.72
C ARG A 211 -26.58 -6.32 12.13
N PRO A 212 -26.08 -7.44 11.59
CA PRO A 212 -26.46 -8.73 12.21
C PRO A 212 -25.32 -9.78 12.27
N TRP A 213 -24.04 -9.43 12.21
CA TRP A 213 -22.94 -10.43 12.25
C TRP A 213 -22.22 -10.56 13.62
N LEU A 214 -22.42 -9.62 14.55
CA LEU A 214 -21.84 -9.67 15.90
C LEU A 214 -22.69 -10.49 16.89
N ARG A 215 -23.08 -11.71 16.51
CA ARG A 215 -23.69 -12.70 17.42
C ARG A 215 -22.83 -13.95 17.63
N ILE A 216 -21.59 -13.94 17.15
CA ILE A 216 -20.64 -15.07 17.29
C ILE A 216 -19.58 -14.85 18.39
N LYS A 217 -19.43 -13.63 18.93
CA LYS A 217 -18.51 -13.33 20.06
C LYS A 217 -19.14 -13.29 21.46
N ALA A 218 -20.34 -13.85 21.63
CA ALA A 218 -21.01 -13.98 22.94
C ALA A 218 -21.33 -15.44 23.30
N ARG A 219 -20.42 -16.36 22.94
CA ARG A 219 -20.47 -17.78 23.38
C ARG A 219 -19.06 -18.32 23.62
N TRP A 220 -18.20 -17.49 24.21
CA TRP A 220 -16.88 -17.88 24.71
C TRP A 220 -16.71 -17.33 26.14
N SER A 221 -17.65 -17.70 26.99
CA SER A 221 -17.57 -17.57 28.45
C SER A 221 -18.19 -18.82 29.05
N GLY A 222 -17.40 -19.90 29.05
CA GLY A 222 -17.81 -21.17 29.63
C GLY A 222 -17.34 -22.39 28.84
N CYS A 223 -16.03 -22.50 28.56
CA CYS A 223 -15.42 -23.78 28.19
C CYS A 223 -14.00 -23.83 28.75
N ARG A 224 -13.88 -24.56 29.84
CA ARG A 224 -12.63 -25.02 30.46
C ARG A 224 -12.00 -26.01 29.48
N TRP A 225 -10.83 -25.70 28.92
CA TRP A 225 -10.03 -26.66 28.13
C TRP A 225 -9.77 -27.93 28.98
N PRO A 226 -9.69 -29.15 28.41
CA PRO A 226 -8.61 -29.48 27.47
C PRO A 226 -8.90 -30.53 26.35
N TRP A 227 -8.13 -30.42 25.26
CA TRP A 227 -7.55 -31.51 24.45
C TRP A 227 -8.37 -32.79 24.18
N LEU A 228 -8.78 -33.03 22.93
CA LEU A 228 -8.59 -34.29 22.17
C LEU A 228 -9.43 -34.32 20.86
N CYS A 229 -8.85 -34.98 19.85
CA CYS A 229 -9.41 -35.39 18.55
C CYS A 229 -9.69 -34.26 17.54
N LEU A 230 -8.80 -33.87 16.61
CA LEU A 230 -7.99 -34.65 15.67
C LEU A 230 -8.69 -35.89 15.09
N SER A 231 -8.94 -35.78 13.78
CA SER A 231 -9.00 -36.82 12.76
C SER A 231 -10.37 -37.41 12.36
N ALA A 232 -10.42 -37.69 11.06
CA ALA A 232 -11.33 -38.58 10.34
C ALA A 232 -12.63 -38.00 9.75
N SER A 233 -12.43 -37.36 8.59
CA SER A 233 -13.17 -37.63 7.35
C SER A 233 -13.80 -39.03 7.29
N LYS A 234 -15.10 -39.13 7.01
CA LYS A 234 -15.64 -39.87 5.83
C LYS A 234 -17.17 -39.85 5.80
N LYS A 235 -17.67 -39.63 4.59
CA LYS A 235 -19.02 -39.91 4.10
C LYS A 235 -19.58 -41.22 4.67
N ARG A 236 -20.86 -41.21 5.09
CA ARG A 236 -21.86 -42.18 4.59
C ARG A 236 -23.29 -41.78 4.99
N ARG A 237 -24.11 -41.68 3.95
CA ARG A 237 -25.57 -41.64 3.94
C ARG A 237 -26.06 -43.08 4.15
N TRP A 238 -26.95 -43.32 5.11
CA TRP A 238 -27.81 -44.50 5.15
C TRP A 238 -29.18 -44.12 5.72
N THR A 239 -30.20 -44.46 4.95
CA THR A 239 -31.62 -44.41 5.25
C THR A 239 -32.09 -45.71 5.90
N CYS A 240 -33.24 -45.59 6.55
CA CYS A 240 -34.30 -46.58 6.80
C CYS A 240 -34.41 -47.26 8.18
N SER A 241 -35.69 -47.29 8.57
CA SER A 241 -36.46 -48.31 9.30
C SER A 241 -36.29 -48.45 10.81
N SER A 242 -37.30 -47.93 11.53
CA SER A 242 -37.98 -48.55 12.70
C SER A 242 -38.29 -50.05 12.46
N PRO A 243 -38.70 -50.89 13.44
CA PRO A 243 -39.43 -50.55 14.68
C PRO A 243 -39.11 -51.38 15.95
N CYS A 244 -39.52 -50.84 17.10
CA CYS A 244 -40.38 -51.45 18.15
C CYS A 244 -40.48 -50.48 19.32
#